data_AF-A0A073CKY9-F1
#
_entry.id   AF-A0A073CKY9-F1
#
_cell.length_a   1.000
_cell.length_b   1.000
_cell.length_c   1.000
_cell.angle_alpha   90.00
_cell.angle_beta   90.00
_cell.angle_gamma   90.00
#
_symmetry.space_group_name_H-M   'P 1'
#
loop_
_entity.id
_entity.type
_entity.pdbx_description
1 polymer ?
#
loop_
_entity_poly.entity_id
_entity_poly.type
_entity_poly.pdbx_seq_one_letter_code
_entity_poly.pdbx_strand_id
1 'polypeptide(L)'
;MTMPQFDKTHVSPSETNQEVSSPILSENALETPVEETAKTQKKIPLKLPAWFWGWPFLWLIVLLGFGTMGTGALLWLLTMPPVPNCEDISSLSPDSEHLYCADMATKSGKIEPLRQAFALVASWPADHPLQGLAQKKMQEWSQTLITIAEKKIETGNLEDAIAIVNIVPKNTPAYESVAVAIEGWKNNWGQGQKIYDKAQEAMKALDWSKAFEYAQALSKLNNSHWSEKRFNEVMDRLSLERQGNQRLNEARELAKENTPEKLAEAIALANQIDQKLYIQAGAIKEIKNWSLSLLDLATKQLKEKI
;
A
#
# COMPACT_ATOMS: atom_id res chain seq x y z
N MET A 1 30.60 17.86 27.81
CA MET A 1 30.29 19.03 26.96
C MET A 1 30.32 18.52 25.53
N THR A 2 29.28 18.54 24.70
CA THR A 2 28.10 19.43 24.61
C THR A 2 27.11 18.76 23.63
N MET A 3 25.81 18.82 23.94
CA MET A 3 24.71 18.40 23.05
C MET A 3 24.42 19.50 22.00
N PRO A 4 23.80 19.20 20.85
CA PRO A 4 23.14 20.21 20.03
C PRO A 4 21.63 20.28 20.33
N GLN A 5 21.18 21.53 20.36
CA GLN A 5 19.84 22.06 20.64
C GLN A 5 18.96 22.02 19.39
N PHE A 6 17.66 21.77 19.57
CA PHE A 6 16.63 21.99 18.55
C PHE A 6 16.19 23.45 18.55
N ASP A 7 16.19 24.07 17.37
CA ASP A 7 15.71 25.43 17.13
C ASP A 7 14.28 25.40 16.55
N LYS A 8 13.40 26.27 17.06
CA LYS A 8 12.01 26.45 16.65
C LYS A 8 11.79 27.94 16.42
N THR A 9 11.61 28.34 15.16
CA THR A 9 11.10 29.67 14.83
C THR A 9 10.38 29.61 13.49
N HIS A 10 9.05 29.76 13.52
CA HIS A 10 8.26 30.14 12.35
C HIS A 10 7.64 31.50 12.60
N VAL A 11 7.76 32.33 11.57
CA VAL A 11 7.54 33.78 11.50
C VAL A 11 6.09 34.11 11.18
N SER A 12 5.66 35.25 11.70
CA SER A 12 4.36 35.96 11.62
C SER A 12 4.02 36.50 10.20
N PRO A 13 2.82 37.07 10.00
CA PRO A 13 2.06 37.04 8.75
C PRO A 13 2.16 38.34 7.96
N SER A 14 1.78 38.29 6.67
CA SER A 14 1.39 39.48 5.93
C SER A 14 0.61 39.15 4.65
N GLU A 15 -0.11 40.18 4.19
CA GLU A 15 -0.69 40.41 2.86
C GLU A 15 -2.11 39.86 2.56
N THR A 16 -3.02 40.58 1.90
CA THR A 16 -3.09 41.96 1.38
C THR A 16 -4.54 42.21 0.95
N ASN A 17 -5.03 43.44 1.12
CA ASN A 17 -6.29 43.94 0.53
C ASN A 17 -5.99 44.81 -0.71
N GLN A 18 -6.94 44.78 -1.66
CA GLN A 18 -7.34 45.88 -2.58
C GLN A 18 -6.41 46.21 -3.78
N GLU A 19 -6.85 46.58 -4.99
CA GLU A 19 -8.15 46.95 -5.60
C GLU A 19 -7.92 47.31 -7.11
N VAL A 20 -9.00 47.63 -7.84
CA VAL A 20 -9.14 48.66 -8.92
C VAL A 20 -9.71 48.14 -10.27
N SER A 21 -10.98 48.44 -10.60
CA SER A 21 -11.38 49.64 -11.38
C SER A 21 -12.86 49.61 -11.88
N SER A 22 -13.69 50.50 -11.30
CA SER A 22 -14.59 51.55 -11.85
C SER A 22 -14.83 51.67 -13.39
N PRO A 23 -15.84 52.45 -13.92
CA PRO A 23 -16.43 53.67 -13.33
C PRO A 23 -17.92 54.11 -13.57
N ILE A 24 -18.42 54.89 -12.59
CA ILE A 24 -19.07 56.25 -12.65
C ILE A 24 -20.48 56.43 -13.25
N LEU A 25 -21.43 57.04 -12.49
CA LEU A 25 -21.78 58.49 -12.60
C LEU A 25 -22.87 58.97 -11.60
N SER A 26 -22.53 60.08 -10.91
CA SER A 26 -23.37 61.22 -10.45
C SER A 26 -24.44 61.02 -9.36
N GLU A 27 -24.66 61.91 -8.39
CA GLU A 27 -24.03 63.16 -7.93
C GLU A 27 -24.76 63.63 -6.65
N ASN A 28 -24.00 64.35 -5.82
CA ASN A 28 -24.32 65.20 -4.67
C ASN A 28 -25.60 66.07 -4.83
N ALA A 29 -26.18 66.75 -3.85
CA ALA A 29 -26.03 66.91 -2.40
C ALA A 29 -27.25 67.67 -1.88
N LEU A 30 -27.52 67.51 -0.59
CA LEU A 30 -27.90 68.49 0.44
C LEU A 30 -28.64 69.80 0.03
N GLU A 31 -29.82 70.05 0.61
CA GLU A 31 -30.09 71.08 1.64
C GLU A 31 -31.61 71.31 1.84
N THR A 32 -31.96 71.61 3.10
CA THR A 32 -33.26 72.02 3.73
C THR A 32 -33.96 73.19 2.98
N PRO A 33 -35.24 73.64 3.24
CA PRO A 33 -35.96 73.66 4.54
C PRO A 33 -37.53 73.75 4.50
N VAL A 34 -38.15 73.98 5.69
CA VAL A 34 -39.33 74.83 5.99
C VAL A 34 -40.75 74.45 5.50
N GLU A 35 -41.57 74.05 6.48
CA GLU A 35 -42.82 74.70 6.98
C GLU A 35 -43.98 75.13 6.04
N GLU A 36 -45.19 74.80 6.52
CA GLU A 36 -46.51 75.44 6.26
C GLU A 36 -47.11 75.33 4.84
N THR A 37 -48.41 75.16 4.58
CA THR A 37 -49.66 75.32 5.33
C THR A 37 -50.77 74.49 4.66
N ALA A 38 -51.83 74.25 5.44
CA ALA A 38 -53.07 73.54 5.15
C ALA A 38 -53.81 73.86 3.84
N LYS A 39 -54.49 72.85 3.27
CA LYS A 39 -55.88 72.96 2.80
C LYS A 39 -56.69 71.69 3.09
N THR A 40 -57.76 71.91 3.85
CA THR A 40 -58.87 71.03 4.22
C THR A 40 -59.61 70.48 3.00
N GLN A 41 -60.03 69.19 2.99
CA GLN A 41 -61.47 68.81 2.89
C GLN A 41 -61.76 67.30 2.76
N LYS A 42 -62.76 66.91 3.56
CA LYS A 42 -63.75 65.83 3.42
C LYS A 42 -63.30 64.37 3.45
N LYS A 43 -63.44 63.79 4.66
CA LYS A 43 -63.60 62.34 4.85
C LYS A 43 -64.92 61.89 4.21
N ILE A 44 -64.84 61.06 3.18
CA ILE A 44 -65.95 60.26 2.67
C ILE A 44 -65.81 58.87 3.32
N PRO A 45 -66.78 58.40 4.12
CA PRO A 45 -66.73 57.04 4.62
C PRO A 45 -67.16 56.09 3.50
N LEU A 46 -66.20 55.50 2.80
CA LEU A 46 -66.47 54.44 1.84
C LEU A 46 -66.75 53.13 2.60
N LYS A 47 -68.00 52.95 3.02
CA LYS A 47 -68.49 51.64 3.48
C LYS A 47 -68.58 50.70 2.28
N LEU A 48 -67.57 49.85 2.10
CA LEU A 48 -67.64 48.76 1.13
C LEU A 48 -68.56 47.64 1.66
N PRO A 49 -69.42 47.05 0.81
CA PRO A 49 -70.35 46.01 1.21
C PRO A 49 -69.63 44.69 1.50
N ALA A 50 -70.03 44.01 2.58
CA ALA A 50 -69.41 42.79 3.11
C ALA A 50 -69.45 41.55 2.18
N TRP A 51 -70.09 41.63 1.00
CA TRP A 51 -70.14 40.55 0.02
C TRP A 51 -68.90 40.54 -0.91
N PHE A 52 -68.17 41.65 -1.07
CA PHE A 52 -67.06 41.69 -2.04
C PHE A 52 -65.80 40.89 -1.61
N TRP A 53 -65.73 40.41 -0.36
CA TRP A 53 -64.56 39.70 0.19
C TRP A 53 -64.69 38.17 0.25
N GLY A 54 -65.90 37.60 0.12
CA GLY A 54 -66.05 36.14 0.20
C GLY A 54 -65.49 35.39 -1.02
N TRP A 55 -65.62 35.97 -2.21
CA TRP A 55 -65.23 35.34 -3.47
C TRP A 55 -63.72 35.30 -3.77
N PRO A 56 -62.94 36.39 -3.59
CA PRO A 56 -61.48 36.33 -3.79
C PRO A 56 -60.76 35.47 -2.74
N PHE A 57 -61.26 35.40 -1.50
CA PHE A 57 -60.70 34.53 -0.46
C PHE A 57 -60.84 33.04 -0.81
N LEU A 58 -61.95 32.66 -1.46
CA LEU A 58 -62.17 31.28 -1.90
C LEU A 58 -61.14 30.86 -2.97
N TRP A 59 -60.85 31.75 -3.93
CA TRP A 59 -59.79 31.54 -4.93
C TRP A 59 -58.38 31.52 -4.31
N LEU A 60 -58.13 32.36 -3.31
CA LEU A 60 -56.84 32.43 -2.62
C LEU A 60 -56.56 31.16 -1.80
N ILE A 61 -57.60 30.58 -1.16
CA ILE A 61 -57.53 29.28 -0.49
C ILE A 61 -57.29 28.14 -1.48
N VAL A 62 -57.97 28.16 -2.63
CA VAL A 62 -57.74 27.17 -3.70
C VAL A 62 -56.30 27.26 -4.22
N LEU A 63 -55.79 28.47 -4.49
CA LEU A 63 -54.43 28.68 -5.02
C LEU A 63 -53.34 28.29 -4.00
N LEU A 64 -53.55 28.52 -2.70
CA LEU A 64 -52.68 28.03 -1.62
C LEU A 64 -52.74 26.51 -1.43
N GLY A 65 -53.93 25.91 -1.57
CA GLY A 65 -54.11 24.46 -1.51
C GLY A 65 -53.36 23.74 -2.64
N PHE A 66 -53.43 24.26 -3.86
CA PHE A 66 -52.68 23.70 -5.00
C PHE A 66 -51.17 24.02 -4.93
N GLY A 67 -50.77 25.18 -4.40
CA GLY A 67 -49.35 25.53 -4.25
C GLY A 67 -48.60 24.67 -3.22
N THR A 68 -49.25 24.24 -2.14
CA THR A 68 -48.63 23.44 -1.07
C THR A 68 -48.43 21.97 -1.44
N MET A 69 -49.26 21.40 -2.32
CA MET A 69 -49.02 20.05 -2.86
C MET A 69 -47.77 20.00 -3.74
N GLY A 70 -47.50 21.07 -4.50
CA GLY A 70 -46.30 21.18 -5.34
C GLY A 70 -45.01 21.25 -4.52
N THR A 71 -44.99 22.05 -3.45
CA THR A 71 -43.80 22.18 -2.59
C THR A 71 -43.48 20.89 -1.81
N GLY A 72 -44.50 20.16 -1.35
CA GLY A 72 -44.33 18.86 -0.70
C GLY A 72 -43.74 17.80 -1.64
N ALA A 73 -44.23 17.75 -2.89
CA ALA A 73 -43.69 16.84 -3.91
C ALA A 73 -42.24 17.18 -4.28
N LEU A 74 -41.91 18.48 -4.40
CA LEU A 74 -40.54 18.94 -4.64
C LEU A 74 -39.60 18.57 -3.49
N LEU A 75 -40.02 18.72 -2.24
CA LEU A 75 -39.23 18.32 -1.06
C LEU A 75 -39.00 16.80 -1.00
N TRP A 76 -40.01 16.01 -1.37
CA TRP A 76 -39.88 14.55 -1.43
C TRP A 76 -38.93 14.11 -2.55
N LEU A 77 -38.96 14.78 -3.71
CA LEU A 77 -38.06 14.51 -4.83
C LEU A 77 -36.61 14.96 -4.56
N LEU A 78 -36.43 15.98 -3.72
CA LEU A 78 -35.12 16.47 -3.26
C LEU A 78 -34.57 15.69 -2.06
N THR A 79 -35.38 14.83 -1.43
CA THR A 79 -34.91 13.96 -0.35
C THR A 79 -34.20 12.76 -0.99
N MET A 80 -32.89 12.65 -0.77
CA MET A 80 -32.13 11.50 -1.27
C MET A 80 -32.74 10.20 -0.72
N PRO A 81 -33.01 9.18 -1.56
CA PRO A 81 -33.45 7.89 -1.08
C PRO A 81 -32.43 7.35 -0.08
N PRO A 82 -32.87 6.72 1.03
CA PRO A 82 -31.96 6.20 2.04
C PRO A 82 -31.02 5.16 1.42
N VAL A 83 -29.78 5.09 1.89
CA VAL A 83 -28.86 4.01 1.51
C VAL A 83 -29.46 2.65 1.89
N PRO A 84 -29.32 1.61 1.05
CA PRO A 84 -29.91 0.31 1.32
C PRO A 84 -29.28 -0.34 2.56
N ASN A 85 -30.08 -1.05 3.36
CA ASN A 85 -29.55 -1.85 4.46
C ASN A 85 -28.95 -3.15 3.92
N CYS A 86 -27.63 -3.24 3.92
CA CYS A 86 -26.91 -4.41 3.40
C CYS A 86 -26.94 -5.63 4.32
N GLU A 87 -27.48 -5.53 5.54
CA GLU A 87 -27.62 -6.67 6.45
C GLU A 87 -28.77 -7.60 6.03
N ASP A 88 -29.85 -7.04 5.47
CA ASP A 88 -31.09 -7.76 5.15
C ASP A 88 -31.45 -7.64 3.67
N ILE A 89 -30.46 -7.73 2.78
CA ILE A 89 -30.72 -7.62 1.33
C ILE A 89 -31.51 -8.85 0.84
N SER A 90 -32.68 -8.58 0.26
CA SER A 90 -33.55 -9.63 -0.27
C SER A 90 -33.09 -10.07 -1.66
N SER A 91 -33.40 -11.33 -2.01
CA SER A 91 -33.27 -11.82 -3.40
C SER A 91 -34.14 -11.06 -4.42
N LEU A 92 -35.19 -10.37 -3.95
CA LEU A 92 -36.06 -9.54 -4.79
C LEU A 92 -35.57 -8.08 -4.91
N SER A 93 -34.47 -7.70 -4.24
CA SER A 93 -33.91 -6.35 -4.36
C SER A 93 -33.35 -6.10 -5.77
N PRO A 94 -33.36 -4.85 -6.26
CA PRO A 94 -32.74 -4.47 -7.53
C PRO A 94 -31.24 -4.79 -7.57
N ASP A 95 -30.73 -5.14 -8.76
CA ASP A 95 -29.30 -5.43 -8.99
C ASP A 95 -28.37 -4.27 -8.60
N SER A 96 -28.86 -3.03 -8.63
CA SER A 96 -28.11 -1.86 -8.16
C SER A 96 -27.84 -1.89 -6.66
N GLU A 97 -28.79 -2.39 -5.87
CA GLU A 97 -28.61 -2.57 -4.42
C GLU A 97 -27.65 -3.72 -4.14
N HIS A 98 -27.77 -4.82 -4.88
CA HIS A 98 -26.84 -5.97 -4.77
C HIS A 98 -25.40 -5.55 -5.09
N LEU A 99 -25.20 -4.80 -6.16
CA LEU A 99 -23.88 -4.27 -6.53
C LEU A 99 -23.34 -3.29 -5.49
N TYR A 100 -24.19 -2.40 -4.96
CA TYR A 100 -23.80 -1.47 -3.91
C TYR A 100 -23.35 -2.20 -2.65
N CYS A 101 -24.13 -3.17 -2.17
CA CYS A 101 -23.81 -3.92 -0.97
C CYS A 101 -22.58 -4.82 -1.16
N ALA A 102 -22.41 -5.41 -2.34
CA ALA A 102 -21.18 -6.12 -2.69
C ALA A 102 -19.96 -5.19 -2.62
N ASP A 103 -20.03 -3.99 -3.21
CA ASP A 103 -18.95 -2.99 -3.14
C ASP A 103 -18.64 -2.59 -1.69
N MET A 104 -19.67 -2.37 -0.86
CA MET A 104 -19.50 -2.05 0.55
C MET A 104 -18.79 -3.17 1.33
N ALA A 105 -19.13 -4.44 1.05
CA ALA A 105 -18.47 -5.58 1.67
C ALA A 105 -16.97 -5.66 1.30
N THR A 106 -16.60 -5.27 0.08
CA THR A 106 -15.20 -5.24 -0.37
C THR A 106 -14.32 -4.26 0.39
N LYS A 107 -14.90 -3.21 1.02
CA LYS A 107 -14.14 -2.19 1.77
C LYS A 107 -13.41 -2.76 2.97
N SER A 108 -13.81 -3.94 3.45
CA SER A 108 -13.06 -4.70 4.46
C SER A 108 -11.66 -5.14 4.00
N GLY A 109 -11.39 -5.13 2.69
CA GLY A 109 -10.15 -5.63 2.10
C GLY A 109 -9.97 -7.15 2.24
N LYS A 110 -11.01 -7.88 2.67
CA LYS A 110 -10.97 -9.34 2.78
C LYS A 110 -11.17 -9.97 1.40
N ILE A 111 -10.47 -11.07 1.17
CA ILE A 111 -10.52 -11.81 -0.10
C ILE A 111 -11.93 -12.35 -0.40
N GLU A 112 -12.64 -12.83 0.61
CA GLU A 112 -13.93 -13.49 0.42
C GLU A 112 -15.03 -12.51 -0.07
N PRO A 113 -15.24 -11.33 0.54
CA PRO A 113 -16.12 -10.30 -0.03
C PRO A 113 -15.75 -9.87 -1.45
N LEU A 114 -14.46 -9.73 -1.76
CA LEU A 114 -14.00 -9.42 -3.12
C LEU A 114 -14.40 -10.53 -4.10
N ARG A 115 -14.17 -11.80 -3.73
CA ARG A 115 -14.57 -12.97 -4.53
C ARG A 115 -16.07 -13.00 -4.80
N GLN A 116 -16.88 -12.76 -3.78
CA GLN A 116 -18.34 -12.71 -3.91
C GLN A 116 -18.79 -11.57 -4.83
N ALA A 117 -18.18 -10.39 -4.70
CA ALA A 117 -18.48 -9.24 -5.55
C ALA A 117 -18.14 -9.51 -7.04
N PHE A 118 -16.99 -10.14 -7.32
CA PHE A 118 -16.64 -10.58 -8.67
C PHE A 118 -17.60 -11.64 -9.21
N ALA A 119 -18.00 -12.62 -8.38
CA ALA A 119 -18.94 -13.67 -8.78
C ALA A 119 -20.33 -13.11 -9.11
N LEU A 120 -20.82 -12.13 -8.33
CA LEU A 120 -22.08 -11.43 -8.60
C LEU A 120 -22.06 -10.79 -9.98
N VAL A 121 -21.07 -9.95 -10.27
CA VAL A 121 -20.99 -9.22 -11.54
C VAL A 121 -20.70 -10.15 -12.72
N ALA A 122 -19.87 -11.18 -12.54
CA ALA A 122 -19.55 -12.13 -13.60
C ALA A 122 -20.76 -12.99 -14.04
N SER A 123 -21.82 -13.05 -13.22
CA SER A 123 -23.05 -13.77 -13.56
C SER A 123 -23.99 -12.98 -14.47
N TRP A 124 -23.77 -11.68 -14.65
CA TRP A 124 -24.63 -10.82 -15.45
C TRP A 124 -24.40 -10.99 -16.96
N PRO A 125 -25.46 -10.88 -17.79
CA PRO A 125 -25.32 -10.92 -19.24
C PRO A 125 -24.60 -9.67 -19.77
N ALA A 126 -24.03 -9.76 -20.98
CA ALA A 126 -23.21 -8.69 -21.55
C ALA A 126 -23.99 -7.39 -21.81
N ASP A 127 -25.30 -7.47 -22.02
CA ASP A 127 -26.23 -6.36 -22.25
C ASP A 127 -26.90 -5.84 -20.95
N HIS A 128 -26.42 -6.29 -19.78
CA HIS A 128 -26.95 -5.86 -18.49
C HIS A 128 -26.89 -4.33 -18.33
N PRO A 129 -27.97 -3.67 -17.85
CA PRO A 129 -28.04 -2.20 -17.80
C PRO A 129 -26.95 -1.57 -16.92
N LEU A 130 -26.45 -2.30 -15.91
CA LEU A 130 -25.39 -1.83 -15.02
C LEU A 130 -23.97 -2.23 -15.48
N GLN A 131 -23.81 -2.83 -16.67
CA GLN A 131 -22.54 -3.42 -17.09
C GLN A 131 -21.36 -2.43 -17.04
N GLY A 132 -21.56 -1.17 -17.46
CA GLY A 132 -20.52 -0.14 -17.38
C GLY A 132 -20.10 0.18 -15.95
N LEU A 133 -21.05 0.25 -15.02
CA LEU A 133 -20.76 0.46 -13.59
C LEU A 133 -20.06 -0.76 -12.99
N ALA A 134 -20.51 -1.97 -13.36
CA ALA A 134 -19.92 -3.23 -12.93
C ALA A 134 -18.46 -3.36 -13.35
N GLN A 135 -18.13 -3.03 -14.60
CA GLN A 135 -16.76 -3.04 -15.11
C GLN A 135 -15.85 -2.06 -14.34
N LYS A 136 -16.34 -0.85 -14.05
CA LYS A 136 -15.61 0.11 -13.22
C LYS A 136 -15.34 -0.46 -11.82
N LYS A 137 -16.33 -1.09 -11.20
CA LYS A 137 -16.19 -1.74 -9.89
C LYS A 137 -15.19 -2.89 -9.91
N MET A 138 -15.23 -3.73 -10.94
CA MET A 138 -14.24 -4.79 -11.15
C MET A 138 -12.82 -4.24 -11.24
N GLN A 139 -12.59 -3.10 -11.89
CA GLN A 139 -11.27 -2.45 -11.92
C GLN A 139 -10.82 -2.00 -10.52
N GLU A 140 -11.70 -1.36 -9.75
CA GLU A 140 -11.42 -0.93 -8.37
C GLU A 140 -11.09 -2.12 -7.45
N TRP A 141 -11.88 -3.20 -7.53
CA TRP A 141 -11.66 -4.42 -6.76
C TRP A 141 -10.39 -5.17 -7.19
N SER A 142 -10.07 -5.16 -8.48
CA SER A 142 -8.84 -5.76 -9.01
C SER A 142 -7.60 -5.06 -8.45
N GLN A 143 -7.63 -3.72 -8.39
CA GLN A 143 -6.55 -2.95 -7.78
C GLN A 143 -6.38 -3.29 -6.29
N THR A 144 -7.50 -3.51 -5.58
CA THR A 144 -7.47 -3.96 -4.18
C THR A 144 -6.83 -5.34 -4.05
N LEU A 145 -7.18 -6.30 -4.91
CA LEU A 145 -6.56 -7.62 -4.93
C LEU A 145 -5.06 -7.56 -5.24
N ILE A 146 -4.64 -6.70 -6.16
CA ILE A 146 -3.22 -6.46 -6.48
C ILE A 146 -2.48 -5.98 -5.23
N THR A 147 -3.00 -4.99 -4.50
CA THR A 147 -2.37 -4.50 -3.27
C THR A 147 -2.30 -5.57 -2.17
N ILE A 148 -3.31 -6.43 -2.04
CA ILE A 148 -3.27 -7.56 -1.09
C ILE A 148 -2.19 -8.58 -1.51
N ALA A 149 -2.11 -8.86 -2.81
CA ALA A 149 -1.13 -9.78 -3.38
C ALA A 149 0.31 -9.24 -3.23
N GLU A 150 0.56 -7.95 -3.40
CA GLU A 150 1.87 -7.32 -3.20
C GLU A 150 2.40 -7.56 -1.78
N LYS A 151 1.54 -7.42 -0.76
CA LYS A 151 1.90 -7.75 0.64
C LYS A 151 2.29 -9.22 0.82
N LYS A 152 1.68 -10.13 0.07
CA LYS A 152 2.07 -11.55 0.08
C LYS A 152 3.45 -11.75 -0.53
N ILE A 153 3.76 -11.04 -1.61
CA ILE A 153 5.09 -11.09 -2.25
C ILE A 153 6.17 -10.58 -1.30
N GLU A 154 5.93 -9.49 -0.56
CA GLU A 154 6.86 -8.97 0.46
C GLU A 154 7.21 -10.04 1.52
N THR A 155 6.24 -10.85 1.92
CA THR A 155 6.48 -11.96 2.86
C THR A 155 7.18 -13.17 2.23
N GLY A 156 7.32 -13.20 0.91
CA GLY A 156 7.96 -14.25 0.13
C GLY A 156 7.01 -15.26 -0.49
N ASN A 157 5.72 -14.95 -0.62
CA ASN A 157 4.69 -15.86 -1.09
C ASN A 157 4.14 -15.43 -2.47
N LEU A 158 4.93 -15.62 -3.54
CA LEU A 158 4.51 -15.27 -4.90
C LEU A 158 3.30 -16.10 -5.38
N GLU A 159 3.27 -17.40 -5.09
CA GLU A 159 2.18 -18.28 -5.54
C GLU A 159 0.83 -17.88 -4.91
N ASP A 160 0.83 -17.57 -3.61
CA ASP A 160 -0.36 -17.05 -2.93
C ASP A 160 -0.81 -15.71 -3.53
N ALA A 161 0.13 -14.83 -3.87
CA ALA A 161 -0.15 -13.54 -4.49
C ALA A 161 -0.86 -13.72 -5.86
N ILE A 162 -0.35 -14.65 -6.68
CA ILE A 162 -0.95 -15.00 -7.98
C ILE A 162 -2.34 -15.60 -7.79
N ALA A 163 -2.51 -16.48 -6.80
CA ALA A 163 -3.81 -17.08 -6.48
C ALA A 163 -4.87 -16.04 -6.08
N ILE A 164 -4.47 -14.98 -5.36
CA ILE A 164 -5.36 -13.88 -4.95
C ILE A 164 -5.88 -13.12 -6.17
N VAL A 165 -5.00 -12.72 -7.10
CA VAL A 165 -5.44 -11.93 -8.27
C VAL A 165 -6.12 -12.77 -9.35
N ASN A 166 -5.93 -14.09 -9.36
CA ASN A 166 -6.66 -15.00 -10.25
C ASN A 166 -8.18 -15.08 -9.94
N ILE A 167 -8.65 -14.45 -8.87
CA ILE A 167 -10.08 -14.21 -8.63
C ILE A 167 -10.70 -13.34 -9.73
N VAL A 168 -9.91 -12.46 -10.34
CA VAL A 168 -10.37 -11.58 -11.43
C VAL A 168 -10.61 -12.40 -12.70
N PRO A 169 -11.83 -12.40 -13.27
CA PRO A 169 -12.12 -13.19 -14.46
C PRO A 169 -11.34 -12.70 -15.69
N LYS A 170 -10.70 -13.63 -16.41
CA LYS A 170 -9.81 -13.32 -17.56
C LYS A 170 -10.49 -12.65 -18.75
N ASN A 171 -11.80 -12.82 -18.87
CA ASN A 171 -12.62 -12.26 -19.95
C ASN A 171 -13.12 -10.84 -19.64
N THR A 172 -12.57 -10.19 -18.61
CA THR A 172 -12.99 -8.84 -18.19
C THR A 172 -11.90 -7.82 -18.50
N PRO A 173 -12.24 -6.57 -18.83
CA PRO A 173 -11.23 -5.51 -19.00
C PRO A 173 -10.36 -5.29 -17.75
N ALA A 174 -10.89 -5.58 -16.56
CA ALA A 174 -10.15 -5.46 -15.30
C ALA A 174 -8.97 -6.44 -15.18
N TYR A 175 -8.96 -7.54 -15.95
CA TYR A 175 -7.87 -8.50 -15.93
C TYR A 175 -6.59 -7.98 -16.60
N GLU A 176 -6.66 -6.95 -17.43
CA GLU A 176 -5.47 -6.40 -18.11
C GLU A 176 -4.42 -5.91 -17.10
N SER A 177 -4.83 -5.13 -16.10
CA SER A 177 -3.93 -4.67 -15.03
C SER A 177 -3.39 -5.82 -14.17
N VAL A 178 -4.20 -6.85 -13.94
CA VAL A 178 -3.80 -8.06 -13.23
C VAL A 178 -2.74 -8.84 -14.00
N ALA A 179 -2.92 -9.00 -15.32
CA ALA A 179 -1.96 -9.72 -16.16
C ALA A 179 -0.60 -9.02 -16.16
N VAL A 180 -0.59 -7.69 -16.30
CA VAL A 180 0.63 -6.86 -16.21
C VAL A 180 1.30 -7.01 -14.83
N ALA A 181 0.52 -6.98 -13.75
CA ALA A 181 1.05 -7.18 -12.40
C ALA A 181 1.70 -8.57 -12.24
N ILE A 182 1.02 -9.63 -12.65
CA ILE A 182 1.54 -11.01 -12.60
C ILE A 182 2.85 -11.16 -13.37
N GLU A 183 2.92 -10.61 -14.58
CA GLU A 183 4.13 -10.65 -15.39
C GLU A 183 5.28 -9.90 -14.70
N GLY A 184 5.02 -8.69 -14.20
CA GLY A 184 5.98 -7.89 -13.46
C GLY A 184 6.52 -8.63 -12.23
N TRP A 185 5.65 -9.25 -11.45
CA TRP A 185 6.03 -10.02 -10.27
C TRP A 185 6.88 -11.24 -10.62
N LYS A 186 6.48 -12.02 -11.63
CA LYS A 186 7.26 -13.21 -12.07
C LYS A 186 8.65 -12.82 -12.57
N ASN A 187 8.75 -11.74 -13.35
CA ASN A 187 10.02 -11.26 -13.85
C ASN A 187 10.92 -10.77 -12.71
N ASN A 188 10.40 -9.95 -11.80
CA ASN A 188 11.14 -9.48 -10.63
C ASN A 188 11.61 -10.65 -9.75
N TRP A 189 10.73 -11.62 -9.50
CA TRP A 189 11.04 -12.81 -8.71
C TRP A 189 12.12 -13.67 -9.35
N GLY A 190 12.04 -13.92 -10.67
CA GLY A 190 13.06 -14.67 -11.40
C GLY A 190 14.43 -13.96 -11.39
N GLN A 191 14.44 -12.63 -11.54
CA GLN A 191 15.66 -11.84 -11.44
C GLN A 191 16.27 -11.87 -10.03
N GLY A 192 15.45 -11.66 -9.00
CA GLY A 192 15.87 -11.72 -7.60
C GLY A 192 16.44 -13.07 -7.22
N GLN A 193 15.75 -14.15 -7.58
CA GLN A 193 16.24 -15.51 -7.35
C GLN A 193 17.60 -15.74 -8.01
N LYS A 194 17.75 -15.35 -9.28
CA LYS A 194 19.02 -15.50 -10.01
C LYS A 194 20.17 -14.74 -9.35
N ILE A 195 19.94 -13.52 -8.85
CA ILE A 195 20.98 -12.74 -8.16
C ILE A 195 21.31 -13.38 -6.81
N TYR A 196 20.30 -13.82 -6.06
CA TYR A 196 20.49 -14.51 -4.79
C TYR A 196 21.32 -15.79 -4.94
N ASP A 197 21.00 -16.63 -5.94
CA ASP A 197 21.75 -17.86 -6.23
C ASP A 197 23.21 -17.56 -6.58
N LYS A 198 23.46 -16.54 -7.40
CA LYS A 198 24.82 -16.07 -7.73
C LYS A 198 25.59 -15.57 -6.51
N ALA A 199 24.94 -14.89 -5.58
CA ALA A 199 25.58 -14.48 -4.32
C ALA A 199 26.03 -15.70 -3.52
N GLN A 200 25.19 -16.74 -3.43
CA GLN A 200 25.54 -17.99 -2.76
C GLN A 200 26.66 -18.74 -3.46
N GLU A 201 26.65 -18.82 -4.78
CA GLU A 201 27.73 -19.43 -5.58
C GLU A 201 29.07 -18.69 -5.37
N ALA A 202 29.06 -17.35 -5.40
CA ALA A 202 30.24 -16.55 -5.13
C ALA A 202 30.80 -16.78 -3.72
N MET A 203 29.93 -16.90 -2.71
CA MET A 203 30.35 -17.27 -1.35
C MET A 203 31.00 -18.65 -1.29
N LYS A 204 30.43 -19.65 -1.96
CA LYS A 204 31.02 -21.01 -2.05
C LYS A 204 32.37 -21.01 -2.76
N ALA A 205 32.55 -20.13 -3.74
CA ALA A 205 33.80 -19.93 -4.45
C ALA A 205 34.82 -19.06 -3.67
N LEU A 206 34.48 -18.58 -2.47
CA LEU A 206 35.26 -17.65 -1.66
C LEU A 206 35.52 -16.29 -2.35
N ASP A 207 34.70 -15.94 -3.33
CA ASP A 207 34.73 -14.65 -4.03
C ASP A 207 33.84 -13.64 -3.29
N TRP A 208 34.37 -13.12 -2.18
CA TRP A 208 33.65 -12.20 -1.30
C TRP A 208 33.25 -10.90 -2.00
N SER A 209 34.05 -10.45 -2.97
CA SER A 209 33.78 -9.23 -3.73
C SER A 209 32.53 -9.40 -4.60
N LYS A 210 32.46 -10.49 -5.38
CA LYS A 210 31.27 -10.77 -6.19
C LYS A 210 30.04 -11.07 -5.34
N ALA A 211 30.21 -11.79 -4.22
CA ALA A 211 29.09 -12.04 -3.30
C ALA A 211 28.48 -10.72 -2.78
N PHE A 212 29.33 -9.76 -2.40
CA PHE A 212 28.88 -8.43 -1.97
C PHE A 212 28.27 -7.62 -3.12
N GLU A 213 28.82 -7.71 -4.33
CA GLU A 213 28.24 -7.07 -5.53
C GLU A 213 26.82 -7.60 -5.80
N TYR A 214 26.61 -8.92 -5.77
CA TYR A 214 25.30 -9.51 -5.94
C TYR A 214 24.34 -9.16 -4.80
N ALA A 215 24.82 -9.06 -3.56
CA ALA A 215 24.01 -8.55 -2.45
C ALA A 215 23.55 -7.11 -2.74
N GLN A 216 24.43 -6.22 -3.17
CA GLN A 216 24.05 -4.85 -3.56
C GLN A 216 23.12 -4.81 -4.78
N ALA A 217 23.18 -5.80 -5.67
CA ALA A 217 22.22 -5.91 -6.76
C ALA A 217 20.83 -6.31 -6.25
N LEU A 218 20.74 -7.18 -5.24
CA LEU A 218 19.46 -7.50 -4.57
C LEU A 218 18.83 -6.28 -3.92
N SER A 219 19.62 -5.44 -3.23
CA SER A 219 19.10 -4.25 -2.54
C SER A 219 18.46 -3.22 -3.47
N LYS A 220 18.76 -3.28 -4.76
CA LYS A 220 18.20 -2.40 -5.81
C LYS A 220 16.91 -2.93 -6.43
N LEU A 221 16.52 -4.18 -6.14
CA LEU A 221 15.30 -4.73 -6.68
C LEU A 221 14.08 -4.10 -6.01
N ASN A 222 13.02 -3.91 -6.79
CA ASN A 222 11.74 -3.47 -6.26
C ASN A 222 11.13 -4.63 -5.45
N ASN A 223 10.62 -4.35 -4.24
CA ASN A 223 10.04 -5.26 -3.23
C ASN A 223 10.98 -5.62 -2.05
N SER A 224 10.46 -5.46 -0.83
CA SER A 224 11.17 -5.67 0.44
C SER A 224 11.65 -7.10 0.67
N HIS A 225 11.02 -8.11 0.04
CA HIS A 225 11.49 -9.49 0.09
C HIS A 225 12.93 -9.59 -0.41
N TRP A 226 13.22 -8.98 -1.57
CA TRP A 226 14.55 -9.02 -2.16
C TRP A 226 15.46 -7.95 -1.55
N SER A 227 14.98 -6.72 -1.49
CA SER A 227 15.83 -5.57 -1.15
C SER A 227 16.24 -5.51 0.32
N GLU A 228 15.41 -6.07 1.20
CA GLU A 228 15.66 -6.06 2.65
C GLU A 228 15.88 -7.48 3.15
N LYS A 229 14.88 -8.37 3.06
CA LYS A 229 14.93 -9.68 3.71
C LYS A 229 16.07 -10.55 3.16
N ARG A 230 16.10 -10.78 1.85
CA ARG A 230 17.14 -11.62 1.21
C ARG A 230 18.49 -10.93 1.17
N PHE A 231 18.52 -9.61 0.98
CA PHE A 231 19.74 -8.83 1.11
C PHE A 231 20.42 -9.03 2.47
N ASN A 232 19.68 -8.81 3.57
CA ASN A 232 20.20 -8.97 4.92
C ASN A 232 20.67 -10.41 5.18
N GLU A 233 19.90 -11.40 4.73
CA GLU A 233 20.27 -12.81 4.82
C GLU A 233 21.61 -13.11 4.14
N VAL A 234 21.83 -12.58 2.93
CA VAL A 234 23.10 -12.73 2.21
C VAL A 234 24.24 -12.03 2.94
N MET A 235 24.01 -10.81 3.44
CA MET A 235 25.02 -10.03 4.15
C MET A 235 25.46 -10.69 5.46
N ASP A 236 24.50 -11.21 6.23
CA ASP A 236 24.77 -11.95 7.47
C ASP A 236 25.59 -13.21 7.19
N ARG A 237 25.17 -14.00 6.19
CA ARG A 237 25.91 -15.20 5.77
C ARG A 237 27.33 -14.85 5.33
N LEU A 238 27.48 -13.83 4.49
CA LEU A 238 28.77 -13.40 3.98
C LEU A 238 29.73 -13.02 5.10
N SER A 239 29.25 -12.30 6.13
CA SER A 239 30.06 -11.95 7.30
C SER A 239 30.55 -13.19 8.04
N LEU A 240 29.66 -14.16 8.27
CA LEU A 240 30.01 -15.41 8.97
C LEU A 240 31.00 -16.26 8.16
N GLU A 241 30.81 -16.38 6.84
CA GLU A 241 31.74 -17.11 5.96
C GLU A 241 33.13 -16.47 5.96
N ARG A 242 33.21 -15.14 5.91
CA ARG A 242 34.48 -14.41 5.96
C ARG A 242 35.21 -14.63 7.27
N GLN A 243 34.51 -14.58 8.40
CA GLN A 243 35.08 -14.86 9.72
C GLN A 243 35.54 -16.32 9.84
N GLY A 244 34.74 -17.28 9.36
CA GLY A 244 35.12 -18.69 9.31
C GLY A 244 36.37 -18.92 8.46
N ASN A 245 36.47 -18.25 7.30
CA ASN A 245 37.64 -18.32 6.45
C ASN A 245 38.89 -17.66 7.06
N GLN A 246 38.73 -16.54 7.78
CA GLN A 246 39.83 -15.93 8.56
C GLN A 246 40.35 -16.90 9.63
N ARG A 247 39.45 -17.50 10.40
CA ARG A 247 39.79 -18.51 11.40
C ARG A 247 40.51 -19.72 10.80
N LEU A 248 40.05 -20.19 9.63
CA LEU A 248 40.71 -21.28 8.92
C LEU A 248 42.11 -20.87 8.43
N ASN A 249 42.28 -19.63 7.97
CA ASN A 249 43.60 -19.11 7.59
C ASN A 249 44.55 -19.03 8.78
N GLU A 250 44.09 -18.56 9.95
CA GLU A 250 44.89 -18.56 11.18
C GLU A 250 45.32 -19.99 11.57
N ALA A 251 44.40 -20.95 11.47
CA ALA A 251 44.70 -22.36 11.70
C ALA A 251 45.75 -22.89 10.70
N ARG A 252 45.66 -22.51 9.42
CA ARG A 252 46.67 -22.84 8.40
C ARG A 252 48.05 -22.27 8.74
N GLU A 253 48.12 -21.03 9.23
CA GLU A 253 49.40 -20.41 9.62
C GLU A 253 50.04 -21.15 10.79
N LEU A 254 49.27 -21.52 11.82
CA LEU A 254 49.76 -22.33 12.93
C LEU A 254 50.28 -23.68 12.45
N ALA A 255 49.54 -24.35 11.57
CA ALA A 255 49.91 -25.66 11.05
C ALA A 255 51.21 -25.68 10.23
N LYS A 256 51.71 -24.54 9.74
CA LYS A 256 52.99 -24.46 9.00
C LYS A 256 54.20 -24.83 9.83
N GLU A 257 54.15 -24.60 11.15
CA GLU A 257 55.23 -24.97 12.06
C GLU A 257 55.42 -26.49 12.14
N ASN A 258 54.37 -27.27 11.82
CA ASN A 258 54.36 -28.73 11.79
C ASN A 258 54.91 -29.37 13.09
N THR A 259 54.63 -28.73 14.23
CA THR A 259 54.92 -29.27 15.57
C THR A 259 53.63 -29.86 16.18
N PRO A 260 53.74 -30.83 17.11
CA PRO A 260 52.56 -31.44 17.71
C PRO A 260 51.62 -30.42 18.36
N GLU A 261 52.18 -29.45 19.07
CA GLU A 261 51.44 -28.40 19.77
C GLU A 261 50.68 -27.50 18.79
N LYS A 262 51.34 -27.09 17.71
CA LYS A 262 50.75 -26.18 16.72
C LYS A 262 49.71 -26.85 15.84
N LEU A 263 49.90 -28.12 15.49
CA LEU A 263 48.89 -28.89 14.78
C LEU A 263 47.64 -29.09 15.65
N ALA A 264 47.80 -29.36 16.94
CA ALA A 264 46.67 -29.46 17.86
C ALA A 264 45.92 -28.13 17.99
N GLU A 265 46.64 -27.01 18.09
CA GLU A 265 46.07 -25.65 18.13
C GLU A 265 45.29 -25.33 16.84
N ALA A 266 45.88 -25.62 15.67
CA ALA A 266 45.23 -25.46 14.37
C ALA A 266 43.93 -26.27 14.25
N ILE A 267 43.95 -27.53 14.66
CA ILE A 267 42.76 -28.41 14.65
C ILE A 267 41.68 -27.85 15.57
N ALA A 268 42.04 -27.41 16.78
CA ALA A 268 41.10 -26.84 17.74
C ALA A 268 40.44 -25.58 17.16
N LEU A 269 41.23 -24.70 16.53
CA LEU A 269 40.74 -23.46 15.94
C LEU A 269 39.81 -23.73 14.74
N ALA A 270 40.18 -24.63 13.83
CA ALA A 270 39.33 -24.99 12.69
C ALA A 270 38.03 -25.69 13.09
N ASN A 271 38.01 -26.43 14.21
CA ASN A 271 36.79 -27.06 14.74
C ASN A 271 35.76 -26.04 15.28
N GLN A 272 36.15 -24.80 15.55
CA GLN A 272 35.23 -23.75 16.00
C GLN A 272 34.44 -23.09 14.86
N ILE A 273 34.70 -23.49 13.62
CA ILE A 273 33.95 -23.00 12.46
C ILE A 273 32.56 -23.65 12.48
N ASP A 274 31.51 -22.84 12.31
CA ASP A 274 30.11 -23.31 12.36
C ASP A 274 29.83 -24.30 11.22
N GLN A 275 29.21 -25.43 11.56
CA GLN A 275 28.92 -26.52 10.64
C GLN A 275 27.99 -26.14 9.47
N LYS A 276 27.22 -25.07 9.61
CA LYS A 276 26.30 -24.56 8.58
C LYS A 276 27.00 -23.69 7.53
N LEU A 277 28.28 -23.36 7.72
CA LEU A 277 29.04 -22.54 6.79
C LEU A 277 29.59 -23.38 5.62
N TYR A 278 29.64 -22.78 4.44
CA TYR A 278 30.23 -23.37 3.26
C TYR A 278 31.72 -23.67 3.46
N ILE A 279 32.44 -22.81 4.20
CA ILE A 279 33.87 -22.98 4.49
C ILE A 279 34.16 -24.23 5.33
N GLN A 280 33.17 -24.79 6.04
CA GLN A 280 33.37 -25.95 6.92
C GLN A 280 33.90 -27.18 6.18
N ALA A 281 33.45 -27.42 4.94
CA ALA A 281 33.94 -28.56 4.16
C ALA A 281 35.46 -28.47 3.91
N GLY A 282 35.97 -27.25 3.70
CA GLY A 282 37.40 -26.98 3.59
C GLY A 282 38.12 -27.21 4.92
N ALA A 283 37.55 -26.72 6.03
CA ALA A 283 38.09 -26.91 7.36
C ALA A 283 38.24 -28.39 7.73
N ILE A 284 37.20 -29.21 7.49
CA ILE A 284 37.21 -30.66 7.77
C ILE A 284 38.34 -31.36 7.01
N LYS A 285 38.54 -31.00 5.73
CA LYS A 285 39.62 -31.57 4.91
C LYS A 285 40.99 -31.27 5.51
N GLU A 286 41.21 -30.05 5.97
CA GLU A 286 42.48 -29.64 6.55
C GLU A 286 42.72 -30.22 7.94
N ILE A 287 41.70 -30.24 8.79
CA ILE A 287 41.73 -30.93 10.09
C ILE A 287 42.17 -32.38 9.92
N LYS A 288 41.63 -33.09 8.92
CA LYS A 288 42.05 -34.46 8.62
C LYS A 288 43.53 -34.54 8.28
N ASN A 289 44.03 -33.64 7.44
CA ASN A 289 45.44 -33.65 7.04
C ASN A 289 46.37 -33.35 8.23
N TRP A 290 46.06 -32.34 9.03
CA TRP A 290 46.83 -32.00 10.23
C TRP A 290 46.81 -33.12 11.27
N SER A 291 45.67 -33.79 11.44
CA SER A 291 45.55 -34.95 12.32
C SER A 291 46.46 -36.10 11.87
N LEU A 292 46.58 -36.34 10.56
CA LEU A 292 47.50 -37.34 10.01
C LEU A 292 48.97 -36.96 10.23
N SER A 293 49.34 -35.69 10.01
CA SER A 293 50.70 -35.21 10.28
C SER A 293 51.08 -35.35 11.77
N LEU A 294 50.14 -35.04 12.67
CA LEU A 294 50.34 -35.18 14.12
C LEU A 294 50.62 -36.64 14.52
N LEU A 295 49.88 -37.59 13.94
CA LEU A 295 50.09 -39.02 14.16
C LEU A 295 51.45 -39.48 13.63
N ASP A 296 51.88 -39.01 12.45
CA ASP A 296 53.20 -39.33 11.90
C ASP A 296 54.33 -38.88 12.83
N LEU A 297 54.27 -37.64 13.34
CA LEU A 297 55.23 -37.11 14.31
C LEU A 297 55.28 -37.94 15.60
N ALA A 298 54.12 -38.33 16.14
CA ALA A 298 54.05 -39.17 17.32
C ALA A 298 54.70 -40.55 17.10
N THR A 299 54.48 -41.16 15.93
CA THR A 299 55.09 -42.47 15.62
C THR A 299 56.61 -42.38 15.44
N LYS A 300 57.13 -41.27 14.92
CA LYS A 300 58.58 -41.03 14.80
C LYS A 300 59.23 -40.88 16.17
N GLN A 301 58.67 -40.04 17.04
CA GLN A 301 59.16 -39.86 18.40
C GLN A 301 59.15 -41.16 19.22
N LEU A 302 58.15 -42.02 19.01
CA LEU A 302 58.09 -43.31 19.70
C LEU A 302 59.23 -44.24 19.26
N LYS A 303 59.53 -44.29 17.95
CA LYS A 303 60.63 -45.11 17.41
C LYS A 303 62.01 -44.65 17.85
N GLU A 304 62.22 -43.34 18.03
CA GLU A 304 63.49 -42.78 18.52
C GLU A 304 63.75 -43.07 19.99
N LYS A 305 62.72 -43.44 20.77
CA LYS A 305 62.81 -43.76 22.19
C LYS A 305 62.93 -45.26 22.50
N ILE A 306 62.83 -46.12 21.48
CA ILE A 306 62.93 -47.59 21.58
C ILE A 306 64.31 -47.99 21.06
#